data_AF-A0A5N9BLU8-F1
#
_entry.id   AF-A0A5N9BLU8-F1
#
_cell.length_a   1.000
_cell.length_b   1.000
_cell.length_c   1.000
_cell.angle_alpha   90.00
_cell.angle_beta   90.00
_cell.angle_gamma   90.00
#
_symmetry.space_group_name_H-M   'P 1'
#
loop_
_entity.id
_entity.type
_entity.pdbx_description
1 polymer ?
#
loop_
_entity_poly.entity_id
_entity_poly.type
_entity_poly.pdbx_seq_one_letter_code
_entity_poly.pdbx_strand_id
1 'polypeptide(L)'
;MRAVILIIAGRTGLGILFALAFSMVGVGAGVFVYVASGAVSKTTLEAMLFIGAGLGAGLGASLAWLQLEGNARSILILTTLVALLMGVGGAWAGYEYGANREIECCATSEVGTFSYAAFGATFAANAAVLFLGIAREIITRTR
;
A
#
# COMPACT_ATOMS: atom_id res chain seq x y z
N MET A 1 25.47 10.10 10.06
CA MET A 1 25.07 9.31 8.87
C MET A 1 24.59 7.90 9.23
N ARG A 2 25.38 7.06 9.93
CA ARG A 2 24.97 5.66 10.25
C ARG A 2 23.63 5.53 11.00
N ALA A 3 23.37 6.38 11.99
CA ALA A 3 22.12 6.34 12.77
C ALA A 3 20.86 6.69 11.93
N VAL A 4 20.96 7.65 11.02
CA VAL A 4 19.85 8.07 10.15
C VAL A 4 19.47 6.95 9.17
N ILE A 5 20.47 6.27 8.60
CA ILE A 5 20.26 5.15 7.69
C ILE A 5 19.55 3.99 8.40
N LEU A 6 19.96 3.67 9.64
CA LEU A 6 19.32 2.64 10.46
C LEU A 6 17.85 2.96 10.77
N ILE A 7 17.54 4.22 11.08
CA ILE A 7 16.15 4.66 11.35
C ILE A 7 15.29 4.53 10.09
N ILE A 8 15.79 4.97 8.93
CA ILE A 8 15.07 4.88 7.65
C ILE A 8 14.84 3.40 7.27
N ALA A 9 15.87 2.57 7.40
CA ALA A 9 15.75 1.14 7.12
C ALA A 9 14.74 0.45 8.05
N GLY A 10 14.78 0.75 9.35
CA GLY A 10 13.84 0.21 10.34
C GLY A 10 12.39 0.62 10.04
N ARG A 11 12.16 1.89 9.70
CA ARG A 11 10.83 2.39 9.33
C ARG A 11 10.30 1.80 8.03
N THR A 12 11.18 1.61 7.05
CA THR A 12 10.81 0.97 5.78
C THR A 12 10.43 -0.49 6.01
N GLY A 13 11.18 -1.22 6.83
CA GLY A 13 10.86 -2.60 7.20
C GLY A 13 9.52 -2.72 7.93
N LEU A 14 9.29 -1.89 8.96
CA LEU A 14 8.00 -1.79 9.66
C LEU A 14 6.86 -1.38 8.73
N GLY A 15 7.11 -0.46 7.80
CA GLY A 15 6.14 0.01 6.82
C GLY A 15 5.71 -1.07 5.85
N ILE A 16 6.64 -1.90 5.38
CA ILE A 16 6.33 -3.06 4.54
C ILE A 16 5.47 -4.06 5.32
N LEU A 17 5.84 -4.37 6.56
CA LEU A 17 5.09 -5.32 7.40
C LEU A 17 3.67 -4.83 7.70
N PHE A 18 3.51 -3.58 8.15
CA PHE A 18 2.20 -3.01 8.42
C PHE A 18 1.36 -2.85 7.16
N ALA A 19 1.97 -2.43 6.04
CA ALA A 19 1.25 -2.30 4.78
C ALA A 19 0.74 -3.67 4.29
N LEU A 20 1.53 -4.73 4.34
CA LEU A 20 1.07 -6.08 3.98
C LEU A 20 -0.06 -6.56 4.88
N ALA A 21 0.10 -6.43 6.19
CA ALA A 21 -0.92 -6.84 7.15
C ALA A 21 -2.24 -6.09 6.95
N PHE A 22 -2.18 -4.75 6.87
CA PHE A 22 -3.36 -3.94 6.63
C PHE A 22 -3.96 -4.14 5.24
N SER A 23 -3.14 -4.43 4.23
CA SER A 23 -3.62 -4.77 2.89
C SER A 23 -4.53 -6.00 2.93
N MET A 24 -4.15 -7.05 3.66
CA MET A 24 -5.00 -8.24 3.83
C MET A 24 -6.28 -7.95 4.62
N VAL A 25 -6.20 -7.12 5.66
CA VAL A 25 -7.40 -6.64 6.38
C VAL A 25 -8.32 -5.87 5.43
N GLY A 26 -7.75 -5.01 4.59
CA GLY A 26 -8.46 -4.21 3.60
C GLY A 26 -9.12 -5.07 2.51
N VAL A 27 -8.47 -6.13 2.05
CA VAL A 27 -9.06 -7.16 1.17
C VAL A 27 -10.27 -7.79 1.84
N GLY A 28 -10.15 -8.21 3.11
CA GLY A 28 -11.28 -8.76 3.86
C GLY A 28 -12.44 -7.79 4.01
N ALA A 29 -12.16 -6.52 4.27
CA ALA A 29 -13.16 -5.46 4.30
C ALA A 29 -13.81 -5.24 2.92
N GLY A 30 -13.04 -5.31 1.84
CA GLY A 30 -13.55 -5.25 0.46
C GLY A 30 -14.52 -6.38 0.15
N VAL A 31 -14.20 -7.62 0.55
CA VAL A 31 -15.11 -8.77 0.42
C VAL A 31 -16.38 -8.54 1.23
N PHE A 32 -16.27 -8.06 2.46
CA PHE A 32 -17.43 -7.78 3.30
C PHE A 32 -18.37 -6.75 2.66
N VAL A 33 -17.81 -5.64 2.15
CA VAL A 33 -18.59 -4.61 1.45
C VAL A 33 -19.24 -5.17 0.18
N TYR A 34 -18.54 -6.00 -0.58
CA TYR A 34 -19.10 -6.66 -1.75
C TYR A 34 -20.33 -7.51 -1.40
N VAL A 35 -20.19 -8.39 -0.41
CA VAL A 35 -21.28 -9.27 0.05
C VAL A 35 -22.45 -8.45 0.59
N ALA A 36 -22.18 -7.42 1.39
CA ALA A 36 -23.21 -6.55 1.95
C ALA A 36 -23.96 -5.74 0.88
N SER A 37 -23.29 -5.38 -0.22
CA SER A 37 -23.89 -4.62 -1.32
C SER A 37 -24.83 -5.44 -2.21
N GLY A 38 -24.79 -6.77 -2.13
CA GLY A 38 -25.55 -7.66 -3.02
C GLY A 38 -25.07 -7.62 -4.48
N ALA A 39 -23.87 -7.09 -4.74
CA ALA A 39 -23.29 -7.06 -6.07
C ALA A 39 -23.02 -8.48 -6.58
N VAL A 40 -23.22 -8.68 -7.90
CA VAL A 40 -23.02 -9.97 -8.58
C VAL A 40 -21.93 -9.90 -9.66
N SER A 41 -21.41 -8.70 -9.94
CA SER A 41 -20.40 -8.50 -10.98
C SER A 41 -19.00 -8.85 -10.48
N LYS A 42 -18.27 -9.64 -11.26
CA LYS A 42 -16.85 -9.92 -11.03
C LYS A 42 -16.00 -8.64 -10.99
N THR A 43 -16.28 -7.68 -11.86
CA THR A 43 -15.52 -6.42 -11.93
C THR A 43 -15.68 -5.58 -10.66
N THR A 44 -16.86 -5.64 -10.03
CA THR A 44 -17.11 -4.94 -8.77
C THR A 44 -16.36 -5.59 -7.61
N LEU A 45 -16.32 -6.92 -7.57
CA LEU A 45 -15.54 -7.66 -6.58
C LEU A 45 -14.06 -7.30 -6.69
N GLU A 46 -13.49 -7.39 -7.89
CA GLU A 46 -12.10 -7.05 -8.17
C GLU A 46 -11.76 -5.62 -7.77
N ALA A 47 -12.58 -4.65 -8.17
CA ALA A 47 -12.39 -3.25 -7.80
C ALA A 47 -12.39 -3.05 -6.27
N MET A 48 -13.34 -3.66 -5.56
CA MET A 48 -13.41 -3.58 -4.09
C MET A 48 -12.18 -4.22 -3.42
N LEU A 49 -11.64 -5.28 -4.01
CA LEU A 49 -10.44 -5.95 -3.52
C LEU A 49 -9.18 -5.11 -3.73
N PHE A 50 -8.96 -4.49 -4.90
CA PHE A 50 -7.79 -3.62 -5.12
C PHE A 50 -7.87 -2.34 -4.30
N ILE A 51 -9.07 -1.75 -4.21
CA ILE A 51 -9.29 -0.56 -3.38
C ILE A 51 -9.05 -0.92 -1.92
N GLY A 52 -9.62 -2.02 -1.42
CA GLY A 52 -9.40 -2.50 -0.06
C GLY A 52 -7.92 -2.77 0.23
N ALA A 53 -7.26 -3.53 -0.63
CA ALA A 53 -5.83 -3.83 -0.53
C ALA A 53 -4.96 -2.58 -0.52
N GLY A 54 -5.27 -1.62 -1.41
CA GLY A 54 -4.54 -0.37 -1.57
C GLY A 54 -4.73 0.59 -0.41
N LEU A 55 -5.96 0.76 0.06
CA LEU A 55 -6.26 1.59 1.24
C LEU A 55 -5.62 1.00 2.50
N GLY A 56 -5.70 -0.31 2.67
CA GLY A 56 -5.02 -1.02 3.76
C GLY A 56 -3.50 -0.79 3.72
N ALA A 57 -2.86 -1.04 2.58
CA ALA A 57 -1.44 -0.81 2.41
C ALA A 57 -1.03 0.66 2.67
N GLY A 58 -1.80 1.62 2.15
CA GLY A 58 -1.56 3.05 2.35
C GLY A 58 -1.66 3.46 3.82
N LEU A 59 -2.65 2.94 4.56
CA LEU A 59 -2.77 3.18 6.01
C LEU A 59 -1.61 2.54 6.78
N GLY A 60 -1.28 1.29 6.50
CA GLY A 60 -0.18 0.58 7.15
C GLY A 60 1.18 1.24 6.91
N ALA A 61 1.44 1.66 5.66
CA ALA A 61 2.64 2.43 5.32
C ALA A 61 2.67 3.78 6.03
N SER A 62 1.53 4.48 6.09
CA SER A 62 1.42 5.77 6.79
C SER A 62 1.72 5.60 8.28
N LEU A 63 1.17 4.56 8.94
CA LEU A 63 1.38 4.27 10.36
C LEU A 63 2.86 4.07 10.72
N ALA A 64 3.61 3.33 9.89
CA ALA A 64 5.04 3.12 10.12
C ALA A 64 5.89 4.39 9.97
N TRP A 65 5.38 5.35 9.21
CA TRP A 65 6.07 6.60 8.89
C TRP A 65 5.51 7.82 9.62
N LEU A 66 4.49 7.65 10.47
CA LEU A 66 3.97 8.69 11.35
C LEU A 66 5.08 9.17 12.30
N GLN A 67 5.79 10.21 11.88
CA GLN A 67 6.54 11.08 12.77
C GLN A 67 5.52 11.81 13.66
N LEU A 68 5.18 11.21 14.80
CA LEU A 68 4.43 11.87 15.89
C LEU A 68 5.21 13.05 16.51
N GLU A 69 6.44 13.31 16.05
CA GLU A 69 7.26 14.45 16.44
C GLU A 69 6.85 15.69 15.63
N GLY A 70 5.91 16.47 16.17
CA GLY A 70 5.77 17.92 15.90
C GLY A 70 5.32 18.39 14.52
N ASN A 71 5.07 17.50 13.55
CA ASN A 71 4.65 17.89 12.20
C ASN A 71 3.23 18.48 12.17
N ALA A 72 3.02 19.49 11.32
CA ALA A 72 1.70 20.07 11.09
C ALA A 72 0.71 19.00 10.61
N ARG A 73 -0.52 19.01 11.13
CA ARG A 73 -1.57 18.04 10.76
C ARG A 73 -1.79 17.96 9.24
N SER A 74 -1.65 19.09 8.53
CA SER A 74 -1.78 19.16 7.06
C SER A 74 -0.78 18.26 6.33
N ILE A 75 0.47 18.24 6.82
CA ILE A 75 1.59 17.47 6.25
C ILE A 75 1.34 15.97 6.44
N LEU A 76 0.75 15.57 7.57
CA LEU A 76 0.37 14.18 7.86
C LEU A 76 -0.79 13.70 6.98
N ILE A 77 -1.83 14.54 6.84
CA ILE A 77 -2.98 14.26 5.97
C ILE A 77 -2.52 14.08 4.53
N LEU A 78 -1.66 14.98 4.02
CA LEU A 78 -1.15 14.91 2.66
C LEU A 78 -0.36 13.63 2.40
N THR A 79 0.57 13.25 3.30
CA THR A 79 1.32 11.99 3.16
C THR A 79 0.42 10.78 3.16
N THR A 80 -0.59 10.79 4.04
CA THR A 80 -1.55 9.68 4.13
C THR A 80 -2.33 9.57 2.83
N LEU A 81 -2.83 10.68 2.30
CA LEU A 81 -3.59 10.70 1.05
C LEU A 81 -2.76 10.22 -0.14
N VAL A 82 -1.50 10.64 -0.23
CA VAL A 82 -0.57 10.15 -1.26
C VAL A 82 -0.30 8.65 -1.09
N ALA A 83 -0.08 8.17 0.13
CA ALA A 83 0.13 6.75 0.40
C ALA A 83 -1.09 5.90 0.01
N LEU A 84 -2.30 6.39 0.27
CA LEU A 84 -3.55 5.72 -0.12
C LEU A 84 -3.68 5.65 -1.66
N LEU A 85 -3.49 6.77 -2.35
CA LEU A 85 -3.59 6.83 -3.81
C LEU A 85 -2.56 5.92 -4.48
N MET A 86 -1.31 5.99 -4.00
CA MET A 86 -0.23 5.14 -4.51
C MET A 86 -0.44 3.68 -4.14
N GLY A 87 -1.02 3.39 -2.96
CA GLY A 87 -1.42 2.05 -2.56
C GLY A 87 -2.48 1.46 -3.49
N VAL A 88 -3.53 2.20 -3.82
CA VAL A 88 -4.59 1.75 -4.75
C VAL A 88 -4.05 1.60 -6.18
N GLY A 89 -3.28 2.57 -6.67
CA GLY A 89 -2.64 2.48 -7.98
C GLY A 89 -1.66 1.31 -8.08
N GLY A 90 -0.87 1.07 -7.03
CA GLY A 90 0.02 -0.08 -6.92
C GLY A 90 -0.73 -1.40 -6.83
N ALA A 91 -1.88 -1.44 -6.15
CA ALA A 91 -2.74 -2.63 -6.09
C ALA A 91 -3.25 -3.01 -7.47
N TRP A 92 -3.75 -2.03 -8.22
CA TRP A 92 -4.21 -2.21 -9.59
C TRP A 92 -3.07 -2.69 -10.51
N ALA A 93 -1.92 -2.01 -10.50
CA ALA A 93 -0.77 -2.38 -11.32
C ALA A 93 -0.23 -3.79 -10.96
N GLY A 94 -0.22 -4.15 -9.68
CA GLY A 94 0.17 -5.47 -9.22
C GLY A 94 -0.82 -6.55 -9.66
N TYR A 95 -2.12 -6.28 -9.61
CA TYR A 95 -3.13 -7.18 -10.13
C TYR A 95 -2.99 -7.40 -11.63
N GLU A 96 -2.87 -6.33 -12.42
CA GLU A 96 -2.72 -6.42 -13.88
C GLU A 96 -1.48 -7.23 -14.26
N TYR A 97 -0.38 -7.04 -13.52
CA TYR A 97 0.83 -7.83 -13.67
C TYR A 97 0.62 -9.32 -13.35
N GLY A 98 -0.14 -9.62 -12.28
CA GLY A 98 -0.48 -10.99 -11.90
C GLY A 98 -1.44 -11.66 -12.89
N ALA A 99 -2.43 -10.93 -13.40
CA ALA A 99 -3.42 -11.42 -14.35
C ALA A 99 -2.77 -11.83 -15.68
N ASN A 100 -1.79 -11.05 -16.16
CA ASN A 100 -1.01 -11.40 -17.35
C ASN A 100 0.03 -12.52 -17.13
N ARG A 101 0.17 -13.02 -15.88
CA ARG A 101 1.08 -14.10 -15.49
C ARG A 101 0.37 -15.42 -15.20
N GLU A 102 -0.97 -15.46 -15.22
CA GLU A 102 -1.72 -16.71 -15.17
C GLU A 102 -1.48 -17.47 -16.49
N ILE A 103 -0.50 -18.37 -16.49
CA ILE A 103 -0.22 -19.24 -17.62
C ILE A 103 -1.43 -20.15 -17.79
N GLU A 104 -2.21 -19.91 -18.85
CA GLU A 104 -3.31 -20.76 -19.26
C GLU A 104 -2.82 -22.22 -19.34
N CYS A 105 -3.50 -23.10 -18.60
CA CYS A 105 -3.61 -24.53 -18.89
C CYS A 105 -2.67 -25.53 -18.20
N CYS A 106 -2.09 -25.27 -17.00
CA CYS A 106 -1.79 -26.35 -16.00
C CYS A 106 -1.02 -25.96 -14.72
N ALA A 107 -0.56 -24.71 -14.56
CA ALA A 107 0.12 -24.29 -13.33
C ALA A 107 -0.73 -23.26 -12.60
N THR A 108 -1.45 -23.69 -11.57
CA THR A 108 -1.98 -22.73 -10.58
C THR A 108 -0.79 -21.92 -10.08
N SER A 109 -0.77 -20.61 -10.35
CA SER A 109 0.23 -19.73 -9.73
C SER A 109 0.18 -19.95 -8.22
N GLU A 110 1.26 -20.43 -7.61
CA GLU A 110 1.32 -20.71 -6.16
C GLU A 110 1.03 -19.45 -5.33
N VAL A 111 1.17 -18.27 -5.94
CA VAL A 111 0.72 -16.97 -5.44
C VAL A 111 -0.43 -16.48 -6.31
N GLY A 112 -1.62 -16.38 -5.74
CA GLY A 112 -2.81 -15.88 -6.44
C GLY A 112 -2.64 -14.44 -6.93
N THR A 113 -3.42 -14.05 -7.94
CA THR A 113 -3.47 -12.71 -8.54
C THR A 113 -3.59 -11.59 -7.50
N PHE A 114 -4.33 -11.84 -6.41
CA PHE A 114 -4.49 -10.90 -5.30
C PHE A 114 -3.24 -10.72 -4.43
N SER A 115 -2.33 -11.70 -4.38
CA SER A 115 -1.04 -11.55 -3.71
C SER A 115 -0.19 -10.51 -4.43
N TYR A 116 -0.19 -10.51 -5.77
CA TYR A 116 0.50 -9.49 -6.56
C TYR A 116 -0.08 -8.09 -6.37
N ALA A 117 -1.41 -7.97 -6.21
CA ALA A 117 -2.05 -6.71 -5.85
C ALA A 117 -1.57 -6.20 -4.48
N ALA A 118 -1.54 -7.06 -3.45
CA ALA A 118 -1.04 -6.67 -2.13
C ALA A 118 0.44 -6.27 -2.14
N PHE A 119 1.28 -6.97 -2.90
CA PHE A 119 2.69 -6.59 -3.09
C PHE A 119 2.82 -5.26 -3.80
N GLY A 120 2.12 -5.06 -4.93
CA GLY A 120 2.14 -3.81 -5.68
C GLY A 120 1.68 -2.62 -4.83
N ALA A 121 0.60 -2.78 -4.07
CA ALA A 121 0.10 -1.79 -3.12
C ALA A 121 1.14 -1.44 -2.05
N THR A 122 1.75 -2.47 -1.45
CA THR A 122 2.77 -2.32 -0.41
C THR A 122 3.98 -1.56 -0.91
N PHE A 123 4.52 -1.95 -2.07
CA PHE A 123 5.70 -1.31 -2.67
C PHE A 123 5.40 0.14 -3.04
N ALA A 124 4.29 0.40 -3.73
CA ALA A 124 3.94 1.74 -4.17
C ALA A 124 3.68 2.69 -2.99
N ALA A 125 2.92 2.26 -1.99
CA ALA A 125 2.65 3.06 -0.80
C ALA A 125 3.93 3.38 -0.01
N ASN A 126 4.77 2.38 0.25
CA ASN A 126 6.02 2.59 0.99
C ASN A 126 7.04 3.42 0.21
N ALA A 127 7.16 3.22 -1.10
CA ALA A 127 8.02 4.04 -1.94
C ALA A 127 7.59 5.51 -1.90
N ALA A 128 6.29 5.78 -2.03
CA ALA A 128 5.77 7.14 -1.99
C ALA A 128 6.10 7.85 -0.67
N VAL A 129 5.88 7.17 0.47
CA VAL A 129 6.15 7.76 1.78
C VAL A 129 7.65 7.92 2.05
N LEU A 130 8.47 6.97 1.59
CA LEU A 130 9.93 7.07 1.64
C LEU A 130 10.44 8.28 0.84
N PHE A 131 9.97 8.47 -0.40
CA PHE A 131 10.35 9.61 -1.23
C PHE A 131 9.94 10.94 -0.59
N LEU A 132 8.72 11.02 -0.05
CA LEU A 132 8.26 12.21 0.68
C LEU A 132 9.09 12.47 1.93
N GLY A 133 9.47 11.43 2.67
CA GLY A 133 10.35 11.54 3.84
C GLY A 133 11.73 12.07 3.47
N ILE A 134 12.36 11.53 2.42
CA ILE A 134 13.65 11.99 1.92
C ILE A 134 13.56 13.43 1.41
N ALA A 135 12.55 13.76 0.60
CA ALA A 135 12.37 15.10 0.06
C ALA A 135 12.23 16.15 1.17
N ARG A 136 11.49 15.82 2.24
CA ARG A 136 11.34 16.70 3.40
C ARG A 136 12.66 16.92 4.14
N GLU A 137 13.41 15.86 4.42
CA GLU A 137 14.71 15.96 5.09
C GLU A 137 15.70 16.83 4.29
N ILE A 138 15.63 16.77 2.95
CA ILE A 138 16.43 17.65 2.08
C ILE A 138 15.98 19.11 2.23
N ILE A 139 14.68 19.38 2.12
CA ILE A 139 14.11 20.74 2.18
C ILE A 139 14.34 21.40 3.55
N THR A 140 14.22 20.65 4.65
CA THR A 140 14.45 21.19 6.00
C THR A 140 15.91 21.46 6.28
N ARG A 141 16.85 20.75 5.64
CA ARG A 141 18.29 21.02 5.76
C ARG A 141 18.77 22.21 4.93
N THR A 142 18.09 22.56 3.85
CA THR A 142 18.43 23.71 3.00
C THR A 142 17.88 25.04 3.53
N ARG A 143 17.03 25.00 4.56
CA ARG A 143 16.43 26.19 5.18
C ARG A 143 17.11 26.53 6.50
#